data_AF-X0SYU8-F1
#
_entry.id   AF-X0SYU8-F1
#
_cell.length_a   1.000
_cell.length_b   1.000
_cell.length_c   1.000
_cell.angle_alpha   90.00
_cell.angle_beta   90.00
_cell.angle_gamma   90.00
#
_symmetry.space_group_name_H-M   'P 1'
#
loop_
_entity.id
_entity.type
_entity.pdbx_description
1 polymer ?
#
loop_
_entity_poly.entity_id
_entity_poly.type
_entity_poly.pdbx_seq_one_letter_code
_entity_poly.pdbx_strand_id
1 'polypeptide(L)'
;MSFDKLFNLDQKYLYLVLAIAVSIPIIKPLGLPVVPGTYTKGTYDFISSLPEGSVFVLDAAQTAGYGAELQTQYVAILKHLLSIDVKLVIVSFAAEGPMLVDMGFTGGIISGAPVDPAFYGDVYGEDYVYLGFIPGGETAFFAFGLDCWMTKVDEYGTP
;
A
#
# COMPACT_ATOMS: atom_id res chain seq x y z
N MET A 1 -24.20 -37.40 6.44
CA MET A 1 -23.38 -37.65 5.24
C MET A 1 -21.93 -37.44 5.67
N SER A 2 -21.18 -38.52 5.91
CA SER A 2 -19.89 -38.45 6.61
C SER A 2 -18.80 -37.86 5.71
N PHE A 3 -17.99 -36.94 6.23
CA PHE A 3 -16.88 -36.28 5.53
C PHE A 3 -15.75 -37.25 5.13
N ASP A 4 -15.80 -38.51 5.54
CA ASP A 4 -14.79 -39.55 5.26
C ASP A 4 -14.54 -39.79 3.76
N LYS A 5 -15.53 -39.50 2.91
CA LYS A 5 -15.38 -39.60 1.44
C LYS A 5 -14.58 -38.44 0.84
N LEU A 6 -14.56 -37.28 1.50
CA LEU A 6 -13.77 -36.12 1.08
C LEU A 6 -12.28 -36.29 1.42
N PHE A 7 -11.97 -36.90 2.56
CA PHE A 7 -10.59 -37.18 2.98
C PHE A 7 -9.91 -38.32 2.20
N ASN A 8 -10.69 -39.22 1.58
CA ASN A 8 -10.18 -40.29 0.72
C ASN A 8 -10.13 -39.90 -0.77
N LEU A 9 -10.45 -38.65 -1.12
CA LEU A 9 -10.43 -38.18 -2.49
C LEU A 9 -8.97 -37.92 -2.93
N ASP A 10 -8.58 -38.44 -4.09
CA ASP A 10 -7.27 -38.16 -4.68
C ASP A 10 -7.13 -36.64 -4.90
N GLN A 11 -6.01 -36.08 -4.41
CA GLN A 11 -5.68 -34.65 -4.44
C GLN A 11 -5.90 -34.01 -5.81
N LYS A 12 -5.69 -34.76 -6.91
CA LYS A 12 -5.87 -34.25 -8.28
C LYS A 12 -7.31 -33.79 -8.56
N TYR A 13 -8.31 -34.50 -8.03
CA TYR A 13 -9.71 -34.13 -8.19
C TYR A 13 -10.08 -32.97 -7.30
N LEU A 14 -9.47 -32.88 -6.10
CA LEU A 14 -9.63 -31.72 -5.22
C LEU A 14 -9.09 -30.45 -5.89
N TYR A 15 -7.89 -30.50 -6.48
CA TYR A 15 -7.33 -29.38 -7.23
C TYR A 15 -8.15 -29.02 -8.48
N LEU A 16 -8.71 -30.01 -9.18
CA LEU A 16 -9.60 -29.76 -10.33
C LEU A 16 -10.88 -29.02 -9.91
N VAL A 17 -11.52 -29.48 -8.83
CA VAL A 17 -12.73 -28.84 -8.29
C VAL A 17 -12.40 -27.43 -7.79
N LEU A 18 -11.28 -27.26 -7.09
CA LEU A 18 -10.81 -25.94 -6.65
C LEU A 18 -10.56 -25.01 -7.85
N ALA A 19 -9.89 -25.49 -8.89
CA ALA A 19 -9.61 -24.72 -10.10
C ALA A 19 -10.90 -24.26 -10.79
N ILE A 20 -11.88 -25.14 -10.92
CA ILE A 20 -13.20 -24.79 -11.48
C ILE A 20 -13.90 -23.77 -10.57
N ALA A 21 -13.91 -24.01 -9.26
CA ALA A 21 -14.56 -23.13 -8.29
C ALA A 21 -13.96 -21.72 -8.27
N VAL A 22 -12.65 -21.57 -8.45
CA VAL A 22 -11.94 -20.29 -8.54
C VAL A 22 -12.09 -19.66 -9.94
N SER A 23 -12.18 -20.46 -11.00
CA SER A 23 -12.32 -19.93 -12.38
C SER A 23 -13.68 -19.27 -12.61
N ILE A 24 -14.76 -19.79 -12.00
CA ILE A 24 -16.12 -19.25 -12.15
C ILE A 24 -16.21 -17.76 -11.75
N PRO A 25 -15.79 -17.32 -10.55
CA PRO A 25 -15.86 -15.92 -10.16
C PRO A 25 -14.89 -15.02 -10.95
N ILE A 26 -13.81 -15.57 -11.52
CA ILE A 26 -12.89 -14.81 -12.40
C ILE A 26 -13.57 -14.51 -13.75
N ILE A 27 -14.22 -15.50 -14.37
CA ILE A 27 -14.89 -15.34 -15.67
C ILE A 27 -16.20 -14.57 -15.54
N LYS A 28 -16.95 -14.83 -14.46
CA LYS A 28 -18.23 -14.19 -14.18
C LYS A 28 -18.20 -13.67 -12.74
N PRO A 29 -17.75 -12.42 -12.54
CA PRO A 29 -17.73 -11.79 -11.23
C PRO A 29 -19.10 -11.92 -10.57
N LEU A 30 -19.12 -12.46 -9.36
CA LEU A 30 -20.36 -12.76 -8.64
C LEU A 30 -21.11 -11.50 -8.17
N GLY A 31 -20.52 -10.32 -8.37
CA GLY A 31 -21.12 -9.04 -7.97
C GLY A 31 -21.39 -8.95 -6.47
N LEU A 32 -20.63 -9.70 -5.66
CA LEU A 32 -20.78 -9.68 -4.22
C LEU A 32 -20.51 -8.25 -3.71
N PRO A 33 -21.38 -7.71 -2.83
CA PRO A 33 -21.16 -6.38 -2.29
C PRO A 33 -19.91 -6.39 -1.43
N VAL A 34 -18.89 -5.65 -1.85
CA VAL A 34 -17.71 -5.37 -1.03
C VAL A 34 -18.10 -4.22 -0.10
N VAL A 35 -18.53 -4.56 1.11
CA VAL A 35 -18.83 -3.57 2.15
C VAL A 35 -17.54 -3.25 2.89
N PRO A 36 -17.08 -1.98 2.92
CA PRO A 36 -15.91 -1.60 3.70
C PRO A 36 -16.11 -1.97 5.18
N GLY A 37 -15.08 -2.55 5.79
CA GLY A 37 -15.07 -2.79 7.23
C GLY A 37 -15.10 -1.48 8.03
N THR A 38 -15.47 -1.56 9.31
CA THR A 38 -15.48 -0.40 10.21
C THR A 38 -14.13 0.29 10.29
N TYR A 39 -13.03 -0.48 10.34
CA TYR A 39 -11.68 0.06 10.36
C TYR A 39 -11.29 0.74 9.04
N THR A 40 -11.60 0.12 7.89
CA THR A 40 -11.34 0.72 6.57
C THR A 40 -12.05 2.06 6.43
N LYS A 41 -13.33 2.12 6.80
CA LYS A 41 -14.10 3.36 6.74
C LYS A 41 -13.57 4.40 7.73
N GLY A 42 -13.25 3.98 8.97
CA GLY A 42 -12.68 4.88 9.97
C GLY A 42 -11.35 5.51 9.53
N THR A 43 -10.46 4.74 8.92
CA THR A 43 -9.21 5.26 8.36
C THR A 43 -9.45 6.23 7.21
N TYR A 44 -10.35 5.89 6.28
CA TYR A 44 -10.71 6.77 5.17
C TYR A 44 -11.31 8.10 5.67
N ASP A 45 -12.25 8.03 6.61
CA ASP A 45 -12.91 9.21 7.17
C ASP A 45 -11.90 10.07 7.96
N PHE A 46 -10.98 9.44 8.70
CA PHE A 46 -9.92 10.15 9.42
C PHE A 46 -9.00 10.92 8.46
N ILE A 47 -8.47 10.26 7.43
CA ILE A 47 -7.60 10.89 6.43
C ILE A 47 -8.34 12.04 5.74
N SER A 48 -9.60 11.84 5.37
CA SER A 48 -10.43 12.86 4.70
C SER A 48 -10.80 14.03 5.62
N SER A 49 -10.73 13.84 6.94
CA SER A 49 -11.04 14.88 7.93
C SER A 49 -9.84 15.75 8.32
N LEU A 50 -8.65 15.44 7.79
CA LEU A 50 -7.45 16.21 8.07
C LEU A 50 -7.63 17.66 7.57
N PRO A 51 -7.22 18.67 8.36
CA PRO A 51 -7.21 20.05 7.90
C PRO A 51 -6.34 20.22 6.65
N GLU A 52 -6.73 21.15 5.78
CA GLU A 52 -5.93 21.58 4.62
C GLU A 52 -4.51 21.97 5.04
N GLY A 53 -3.52 21.52 4.27
CA GLY A 53 -2.10 21.74 4.54
C GLY A 53 -1.51 20.90 5.69
N SER A 54 -2.25 19.94 6.25
CA SER A 54 -1.71 19.02 7.26
C SER A 54 -0.55 18.20 6.70
N VAL A 55 0.47 17.93 7.53
CA VAL A 55 1.59 17.06 7.14
C VAL A 55 1.25 15.60 7.47
N PHE A 56 1.36 14.73 6.47
CA PHE A 56 1.15 13.30 6.60
C PHE A 56 2.43 12.54 6.30
N VAL A 57 2.87 11.67 7.23
CA VAL A 57 4.01 10.77 6.99
C VAL A 57 3.49 9.41 6.57
N LEU A 58 3.85 8.99 5.36
CA LEU A 58 3.52 7.69 4.81
C LEU A 58 4.76 6.79 4.82
N ASP A 59 4.71 5.74 5.64
CA ASP A 59 5.76 4.74 5.73
C ASP A 59 5.54 3.59 4.73
N ALA A 60 6.57 3.28 3.95
CA ALA A 60 6.64 2.15 3.03
C ALA A 60 7.33 0.92 3.65
N ALA A 61 7.08 0.62 4.92
CA ALA A 61 7.67 -0.51 5.65
C ALA A 61 6.99 -1.86 5.36
N GLN A 62 6.98 -2.26 4.08
CA GLN A 62 6.48 -3.58 3.66
C GLN A 62 7.60 -4.40 3.01
N THR A 63 7.34 -5.71 2.93
CA THR A 63 8.19 -6.67 2.24
C THR A 63 7.44 -7.24 1.03
N ALA A 64 8.15 -7.47 -0.08
CA ALA A 64 7.67 -8.00 -1.35
C ALA A 64 6.89 -9.32 -1.20
N GLY A 65 7.21 -10.14 -0.19
CA GLY A 65 6.48 -11.38 0.10
C GLY A 65 4.99 -11.18 0.39
N TYR A 66 4.61 -10.00 0.90
CA TYR A 66 3.22 -9.62 1.17
C TYR A 66 2.71 -8.52 0.22
N GLY A 67 3.45 -8.25 -0.86
CA GLY A 67 3.15 -7.13 -1.76
C GLY A 67 1.74 -7.17 -2.35
N ALA A 68 1.21 -8.35 -2.67
CA ALA A 68 -0.14 -8.47 -3.23
C ALA A 68 -1.24 -7.88 -2.30
N GLU A 69 -1.04 -7.96 -0.99
CA GLU A 69 -1.96 -7.44 0.02
C GLU A 69 -1.56 -6.03 0.47
N LEU A 70 -0.27 -5.81 0.79
CA LEU A 70 0.20 -4.57 1.39
C LEU A 70 0.43 -3.45 0.36
N GLN A 71 0.93 -3.77 -0.84
CA GLN A 71 1.21 -2.75 -1.87
C GLN A 71 -0.10 -2.16 -2.39
N THR A 72 -1.11 -2.98 -2.58
CA THR A 72 -2.41 -2.51 -3.08
C THR A 72 -3.09 -1.58 -2.07
N GLN A 73 -2.94 -1.86 -0.77
CA GLN A 73 -3.35 -0.95 0.30
C GLN A 73 -2.53 0.34 0.29
N TYR A 74 -1.20 0.24 0.20
CA TYR A 74 -0.30 1.41 0.14
C TYR A 74 -0.67 2.34 -1.01
N VAL A 75 -0.87 1.80 -2.21
CA VAL A 75 -1.27 2.55 -3.42
C VAL A 75 -2.64 3.20 -3.25
N ALA A 76 -3.60 2.53 -2.59
CA ALA A 76 -4.91 3.11 -2.31
C ALA A 76 -4.81 4.31 -1.36
N ILE A 77 -4.00 4.20 -0.30
CA ILE A 77 -3.74 5.31 0.64
C ILE A 77 -3.00 6.45 -0.06
N LEU A 78 -1.98 6.15 -0.86
CA LEU A 78 -1.25 7.15 -1.64
C LEU A 78 -2.20 7.95 -2.55
N LYS A 79 -3.06 7.28 -3.32
CA LYS A 79 -4.07 7.96 -4.16
C LYS A 79 -5.04 8.82 -3.37
N HIS A 80 -5.41 8.40 -2.18
CA HIS A 80 -6.32 9.15 -1.31
C HIS A 80 -5.63 10.40 -0.77
N LEU A 81 -4.38 10.27 -0.30
CA LEU A 81 -3.58 11.40 0.20
C LEU A 81 -3.33 12.44 -0.90
N LEU A 82 -2.98 12.01 -2.12
CA LEU A 82 -2.83 12.93 -3.26
C LEU A 82 -4.15 13.56 -3.71
N SER A 83 -5.31 13.01 -3.32
CA SER A 83 -6.63 13.55 -3.71
C SER A 83 -7.16 14.63 -2.77
N ILE A 84 -6.44 14.93 -1.68
CA ILE A 84 -6.81 15.92 -0.66
C ILE A 84 -5.64 16.87 -0.43
N ASP A 85 -5.90 18.07 0.10
CA ASP A 85 -4.86 19.07 0.30
C ASP A 85 -4.04 18.79 1.58
N VAL A 86 -3.06 17.89 1.48
CA VAL A 86 -2.11 17.56 2.54
C VAL A 86 -0.68 17.57 2.01
N LYS A 87 0.27 17.85 2.91
CA LYS A 87 1.70 17.76 2.62
C LYS A 87 2.20 16.36 2.91
N LEU A 88 2.65 15.64 1.89
CA LEU A 88 2.99 14.22 1.97
C LEU A 88 4.49 13.99 2.14
N VAL A 89 4.89 13.30 3.21
CA VAL A 89 6.27 12.86 3.43
C VAL A 89 6.32 11.35 3.33
N ILE A 90 6.99 10.82 2.31
CA ILE A 90 7.17 9.39 2.13
C ILE A 90 8.52 9.00 2.74
N VAL A 91 8.54 7.93 3.52
CA VAL A 91 9.75 7.37 4.13
C VAL A 91 9.66 5.86 4.12
N SER A 92 10.79 5.16 4.16
CA SER A 92 10.81 3.73 4.40
C SER A 92 11.72 3.38 5.57
N PHE A 93 11.22 2.53 6.47
CA PHE A 93 12.04 1.86 7.49
C PHE A 93 12.32 0.38 7.17
N ALA A 94 11.84 -0.11 6.03
CA ALA A 94 12.16 -1.45 5.52
C ALA A 94 13.10 -1.38 4.30
N ALA A 95 14.04 -2.32 4.20
CA ALA A 95 15.05 -2.33 3.14
C ALA A 95 14.45 -2.45 1.72
N GLU A 96 13.28 -3.07 1.59
CA GLU A 96 12.59 -3.25 0.31
C GLU A 96 11.69 -2.06 -0.05
N GLY A 97 11.46 -1.13 0.88
CA GLY A 97 10.55 -0.01 0.67
C GLY A 97 10.90 0.89 -0.52
N PRO A 98 12.16 1.23 -0.81
CA PRO A 98 12.48 2.03 -2.00
C PRO A 98 11.97 1.45 -3.31
N MET A 99 12.13 0.13 -3.49
CA MET A 99 11.58 -0.58 -4.65
C MET A 99 10.05 -0.51 -4.70
N LEU A 100 9.39 -0.58 -3.55
CA LEU A 100 7.94 -0.58 -3.44
C LEU A 100 7.34 0.82 -3.63
N VAL A 101 8.03 1.86 -3.18
CA VAL A 101 7.70 3.27 -3.45
C VAL A 101 7.82 3.55 -4.94
N ASP A 102 8.95 3.18 -5.55
CA ASP A 102 9.17 3.33 -6.99
C ASP A 102 8.10 2.59 -7.80
N MET A 103 7.77 1.36 -7.42
CA MET A 103 6.69 0.58 -8.06
C MET A 103 5.31 1.24 -7.91
N GLY A 104 5.06 2.00 -6.84
CA GLY A 104 3.83 2.78 -6.68
C GLY A 104 3.72 3.92 -7.69
N PHE A 105 4.81 4.65 -7.91
CA PHE A 105 4.86 5.77 -8.85
C PHE A 105 4.91 5.32 -10.31
N THR A 106 5.75 4.33 -10.63
CA THR A 106 5.97 3.84 -12.00
C THR A 106 4.97 2.78 -12.46
N GLY A 107 4.24 2.18 -11.53
CA GLY A 107 3.32 1.08 -11.78
C GLY A 107 4.02 -0.28 -11.86
N GLY A 108 3.24 -1.35 -11.82
CA GLY A 108 3.78 -2.71 -11.75
C GLY A 108 2.72 -3.79 -11.66
N ILE A 109 3.16 -5.04 -11.68
CA ILE A 109 2.26 -6.21 -11.60
C ILE A 109 1.48 -6.22 -10.28
N ILE A 110 2.12 -5.73 -9.21
CA ILE A 110 1.57 -5.74 -7.85
C ILE A 110 0.87 -4.42 -7.51
N SER A 111 1.47 -3.27 -7.87
CA SER A 111 0.91 -1.93 -7.59
C SER A 111 -0.21 -1.53 -8.56
N GLY A 112 -0.29 -2.16 -9.73
CA GLY A 112 -1.23 -1.81 -10.78
C GLY A 112 -0.76 -0.63 -11.62
N ALA A 113 -1.68 0.25 -12.00
CA ALA A 113 -1.37 1.43 -12.78
C ALA A 113 -0.51 2.43 -11.98
N PRO A 114 0.40 3.16 -12.65
CA PRO A 114 1.21 4.19 -12.02
C PRO A 114 0.35 5.23 -11.30
N VAL A 115 0.83 5.70 -10.15
CA VAL A 115 0.28 6.85 -9.46
C VAL A 115 1.17 8.04 -9.76
N ASP A 116 0.68 8.96 -10.58
CA ASP A 116 1.41 10.19 -10.92
C ASP A 116 0.86 11.36 -10.09
N PRO A 117 1.63 11.91 -9.13
CA PRO A 117 1.23 13.09 -8.36
C PRO A 117 0.88 14.30 -9.24
N ALA A 118 1.46 14.41 -10.44
CA ALA A 118 1.16 15.51 -11.36
C ALA A 118 -0.30 15.50 -11.83
N PHE A 119 -0.97 14.33 -11.86
CA PHE A 119 -2.40 14.23 -12.18
C PHE A 119 -3.27 14.91 -11.11
N TYR A 120 -2.77 15.00 -9.88
CA TYR A 120 -3.45 15.61 -8.75
C TYR A 120 -3.07 17.09 -8.56
N GLY A 121 -2.06 17.57 -9.28
CA GLY A 121 -1.54 18.93 -9.16
C GLY A 121 -0.40 19.09 -8.16
N ASP A 122 0.07 17.99 -7.57
CA ASP A 122 1.11 17.99 -6.55
C ASP A 122 2.50 18.15 -7.15
N VAL A 123 3.30 19.04 -6.55
CA VAL A 123 4.66 19.36 -6.96
C VAL A 123 5.68 18.74 -6.00
N TYR A 124 6.68 18.05 -6.55
CA TYR A 124 7.78 17.48 -5.76
C TYR A 124 8.57 18.60 -5.06
N GLY A 125 8.83 18.44 -3.76
CA GLY A 125 9.53 19.42 -2.93
C GLY A 125 8.62 20.50 -2.33
N GLU A 126 7.38 20.63 -2.80
CA GLU A 126 6.40 21.58 -2.26
C GLU A 126 5.22 20.87 -1.59
N ASP A 127 4.63 19.89 -2.27
CA ASP A 127 3.45 19.14 -1.81
C ASP A 127 3.80 17.75 -1.31
N TYR A 128 4.81 17.12 -1.93
CA TYR A 128 5.32 15.84 -1.46
C TYR A 128 6.84 15.71 -1.58
N VAL A 129 7.42 14.92 -0.68
CA VAL A 129 8.84 14.58 -0.68
C VAL A 129 9.03 13.09 -0.38
N TYR A 130 10.11 12.51 -0.91
CA TYR A 130 10.49 11.13 -0.63
C TYR A 130 11.85 11.06 0.06
N LEU A 131 11.85 10.78 1.36
CA LEU A 131 13.05 10.76 2.21
C LEU A 131 13.93 9.52 2.03
N GLY A 132 13.49 8.54 1.25
CA GLY A 132 14.27 7.32 1.03
C GLY A 132 14.15 6.29 2.14
N PHE A 133 15.15 5.42 2.22
CA PHE A 133 15.26 4.38 3.26
C PHE A 133 16.14 4.82 4.42
N ILE A 134 15.58 4.81 5.63
CA ILE A 134 16.32 5.07 6.87
C ILE A 134 16.66 3.72 7.53
N PRO A 135 17.95 3.32 7.57
CA PRO A 135 18.35 2.03 8.14
C PRO A 135 18.26 2.02 9.67
N GLY A 136 17.84 0.88 10.22
CA GLY A 136 17.72 0.67 11.67
C GLY A 136 16.39 0.04 12.09
N GLY A 137 15.41 -0.06 11.18
CA GLY A 137 14.10 -0.63 11.47
C GLY A 137 13.41 0.16 12.58
N GLU A 138 12.99 -0.52 13.65
CA GLU A 138 12.29 0.10 14.78
C GLU A 138 13.10 1.21 15.47
N THR A 139 14.43 1.11 15.54
CA THR A 139 15.25 2.16 16.17
C THR A 139 15.30 3.42 15.31
N ALA A 140 15.32 3.26 13.98
CA ALA A 140 15.23 4.36 13.03
C ALA A 140 13.84 5.01 13.05
N PHE A 141 12.78 4.19 13.08
CA PHE A 141 11.40 4.67 13.23
C PHE A 141 11.24 5.50 14.51
N PHE A 142 11.76 5.01 15.63
CA PHE A 142 11.72 5.73 16.90
C PHE A 142 12.52 7.04 16.86
N ALA A 143 13.73 7.01 16.29
CA ALA A 143 14.55 8.21 16.12
C ALA A 143 13.86 9.26 15.24
N PHE A 144 13.23 8.83 14.15
CA PHE A 144 12.46 9.70 13.25
C PHE A 144 11.24 10.30 13.97
N GLY A 145 10.54 9.52 14.79
CA GLY A 145 9.44 10.01 15.61
C GLY A 145 9.86 11.05 16.67
N LEU A 146 11.13 11.05 17.08
CA LEU A 146 11.70 12.09 17.96
C LEU A 146 12.16 13.33 17.18
N ASP A 147 12.76 13.12 16.00
CA ASP A 147 13.25 14.19 15.14
C ASP A 147 13.13 13.82 13.64
N CYS A 148 12.05 14.29 13.00
CA CYS A 148 11.83 14.10 11.56
C CYS A 148 12.87 14.84 10.70
N TRP A 149 13.64 15.79 11.27
CA TRP A 149 14.69 16.53 10.55
C TRP A 149 16.04 15.82 10.56
N MET A 150 16.12 14.58 11.05
CA MET A 150 17.35 13.79 11.02
C MET A 150 17.84 13.52 9.59
N THR A 151 16.92 13.46 8.62
CA THR A 151 17.20 13.39 7.18
C THR A 151 17.31 14.81 6.62
N LYS A 152 18.53 15.25 6.27
CA LYS A 152 18.81 16.59 5.73
C LYS A 152 18.74 16.69 4.22
N VAL A 153 18.63 15.55 3.56
CA VAL A 153 18.57 15.41 2.12
C VAL A 153 17.63 14.24 1.86
N ASP A 154 16.73 14.41 0.90
CA ASP A 154 15.81 13.38 0.45
C ASP A 154 16.51 12.33 -0.44
N GLU A 155 15.77 11.33 -0.93
CA GLU A 155 16.32 10.27 -1.80
C GLU A 155 16.90 10.82 -3.11
N TYR A 156 16.37 11.94 -3.62
CA TYR A 156 16.76 12.53 -4.90
C TYR A 156 17.81 13.64 -4.77
N GLY A 157 18.28 13.96 -3.57
CA GLY A 157 19.29 15.00 -3.34
C GLY A 157 18.73 16.39 -3.02
N THR A 158 17.42 16.53 -2.80
CA THR A 158 16.78 17.79 -2.41
C THR A 158 16.96 18.03 -0.91
N PRO A 159 17.40 19.23 -0.48
CA PRO A 159 17.56 19.58 0.95
C PRO A 159 16.25 19.69 1.73
#